data_AF-A0A0Q8FZS2-F1
#
_entry.id   AF-A0A0Q8FZS2-F1
#
_cell.length_a   1.000
_cell.length_b   1.000
_cell.length_c   1.000
_cell.angle_alpha   90.00
_cell.angle_beta   90.00
_cell.angle_gamma   90.00
#
_symmetry.space_group_name_H-M   'P 1'
#
loop_
_entity.id
_entity.type
_entity.pdbx_description
1 polymer ?
#
loop_
_entity_poly.entity_id
_entity_poly.type
_entity_poly.pdbx_seq_one_letter_code
_entity_poly.pdbx_strand_id
1 'polypeptide(L)'
;MTAADHNLVFDQLVCASDDIEGFIAYGLYKQAKREWLLGHKTREGRAPTTTELRSFSRQWTPTTLKAFRATADSALSAYAQSILEDQTPSIQRDALARGRPLWKDVMIGVVSALTYSVILVIAAFLLKIFGNDFLDALAAFARR
;
A
#
# COMPACT_ATOMS: atom_id res chain seq x y z
N MET A 1 20.85 22.77 -39.63
CA MET A 1 20.75 22.34 -38.22
C MET A 1 20.85 20.83 -38.22
N THR A 2 22.03 20.29 -37.89
CA THR A 2 22.34 18.86 -38.03
C THR A 2 21.54 18.04 -37.04
N ALA A 3 20.78 17.07 -37.54
CA ALA A 3 20.05 16.03 -36.81
C ALA A 3 20.99 15.06 -36.05
N ALA A 4 21.98 15.62 -35.35
CA ALA A 4 22.93 14.89 -34.54
C ALA A 4 22.29 14.65 -33.17
N ASP A 5 22.17 13.36 -32.82
CA ASP A 5 21.87 12.87 -31.46
C ASP A 5 20.40 12.88 -31.00
N HIS A 6 19.46 12.59 -31.91
CA HIS A 6 18.15 12.07 -31.47
C HIS A 6 18.38 10.72 -30.77
N ASN A 7 18.18 10.71 -29.45
CA ASN A 7 18.53 9.58 -28.60
C ASN A 7 17.45 8.50 -28.69
N LEU A 8 17.54 7.65 -29.71
CA LEU A 8 16.56 6.58 -30.02
C LEU A 8 16.24 5.66 -28.83
N VAL A 9 17.14 5.53 -27.87
CA VAL A 9 16.92 4.71 -26.66
C VAL A 9 15.93 5.40 -25.72
N PHE A 10 15.89 6.73 -25.69
CA PHE A 10 14.91 7.48 -24.92
C PHE A 10 13.49 7.21 -25.43
N ASP A 11 13.26 7.35 -26.74
CA ASP A 11 11.93 7.15 -27.33
C ASP A 11 11.44 5.70 -27.25
N GLN A 12 12.37 4.74 -27.10
CA GLN A 12 12.04 3.33 -26.88
C GLN A 12 11.73 2.99 -25.41
N LEU A 13 12.21 3.81 -24.47
CA LEU A 13 12.04 3.57 -23.04
C LEU A 13 10.94 4.43 -22.43
N VAL A 14 10.73 5.66 -22.91
CA VAL A 14 9.77 6.62 -22.39
C VAL A 14 8.63 6.76 -23.39
N CYS A 15 7.46 6.23 -23.03
CA CYS A 15 6.31 6.20 -23.93
C CYS A 15 5.41 7.45 -23.79
N ALA A 16 5.47 8.13 -22.64
CA ALA A 16 4.63 9.28 -22.32
C ALA A 16 5.35 10.27 -21.39
N SER A 17 4.84 11.50 -21.31
CA SER A 17 5.42 12.55 -20.45
C SER A 17 5.27 12.27 -18.95
N ASP A 18 4.36 11.38 -18.57
CA ASP A 18 4.07 10.94 -17.20
C ASP A 18 4.58 9.51 -16.92
N ASP A 19 5.37 8.93 -17.82
CA ASP A 19 5.93 7.58 -17.71
C ASP A 19 7.13 7.55 -16.74
N ILE A 20 6.86 7.62 -15.43
CA ILE A 20 7.87 7.58 -14.36
C ILE A 20 8.74 6.33 -14.45
N GLU A 21 8.13 5.17 -14.74
CA GLU A 21 8.84 3.91 -14.95
C GLU A 21 9.84 4.03 -16.11
N GLY A 22 9.40 4.59 -17.24
CA GLY A 22 10.25 4.85 -18.41
C GLY A 22 11.41 5.79 -18.10
N PHE A 23 11.18 6.86 -17.33
CA PHE A 23 12.25 7.78 -16.92
C PHE A 23 13.29 7.11 -16.03
N ILE A 24 12.85 6.28 -15.08
CA ILE A 24 13.77 5.51 -14.22
C ILE A 24 14.54 4.48 -15.07
N ALA A 25 13.87 3.76 -15.97
CA ALA A 25 14.50 2.82 -16.87
C ALA A 25 15.57 3.49 -17.75
N TYR A 26 15.30 4.70 -18.24
CA TYR A 26 16.27 5.50 -18.98
C TYR A 26 17.46 5.96 -18.12
N GLY A 27 17.21 6.32 -16.86
CA GLY A 27 18.25 6.61 -15.87
C GLY A 27 19.17 5.41 -15.65
N LEU A 28 18.60 4.21 -15.47
CA LEU A 28 19.35 2.96 -15.35
C LEU A 28 20.20 2.66 -16.59
N TYR A 29 19.66 2.89 -17.78
CA TYR A 29 20.42 2.79 -19.03
C TYR A 29 21.64 3.74 -19.05
N LYS A 30 21.45 5.01 -18.67
CA LYS A 30 22.55 5.99 -18.63
C LYS A 30 23.61 5.62 -17.59
N GLN A 31 23.21 5.07 -16.46
CA GLN A 31 24.12 4.54 -15.45
C GLN A 31 24.96 3.39 -16.00
N ALA A 32 24.33 2.40 -16.65
CA ALA A 32 25.03 1.28 -17.27
C ALA A 32 26.00 1.74 -18.37
N LYS A 33 25.61 2.74 -19.18
CA LYS A 33 26.50 3.37 -20.18
C LYS A 33 27.72 4.02 -19.54
N ARG A 34 27.54 4.74 -18.43
CA ARG A 34 28.65 5.37 -17.70
C ARG A 34 29.59 4.32 -17.13
N GLU A 35 29.05 3.27 -16.52
CA GLU A 35 29.84 2.17 -15.95
C GLU A 35 30.68 1.47 -17.02
N TRP A 36 30.08 1.18 -18.18
CA TRP A 36 30.81 0.60 -19.30
C TRP A 36 31.93 1.52 -19.80
N LEU A 37 31.67 2.82 -19.95
CA LEU A 37 32.67 3.81 -20.37
C LEU A 37 33.86 3.87 -19.40
N LEU A 38 33.57 3.91 -18.09
CA LEU A 38 34.59 3.93 -17.05
C LEU A 38 35.38 2.62 -17.03
N GLY A 39 34.69 1.47 -17.12
CA GLY A 39 35.32 0.16 -17.16
C GLY A 39 36.21 -0.04 -18.38
N HIS A 40 35.79 0.45 -19.55
CA HIS A 40 36.59 0.44 -20.79
C HIS A 40 37.85 1.30 -20.62
N LYS A 41 37.70 2.53 -20.12
CA LYS A 41 38.83 3.43 -19.87
C LYS A 41 39.84 2.86 -18.88
N THR A 42 39.37 2.21 -17.81
CA THR A 42 40.25 1.55 -16.83
C THR A 42 41.00 0.37 -17.42
N ARG A 43 40.34 -0.44 -18.26
CA ARG A 43 40.96 -1.62 -18.89
C ARG A 43 41.97 -1.28 -19.99
N GLU A 44 41.65 -0.30 -20.82
CA GLU A 44 42.42 -0.03 -22.04
C GLU A 44 43.24 1.26 -21.96
N GLY A 45 43.12 2.03 -20.87
CA GLY A 45 43.83 3.28 -20.65
C GLY A 45 43.40 4.43 -21.58
N ARG A 46 42.38 4.22 -22.43
CA ARG A 46 41.92 5.16 -23.44
C ARG A 46 40.40 5.23 -23.49
N ALA A 47 39.88 6.27 -24.16
CA ALA A 47 38.46 6.31 -24.49
C ALA A 47 38.11 5.24 -25.56
N PRO A 48 36.88 4.69 -25.54
CA PRO A 48 36.44 3.76 -26.57
C PRO A 48 36.37 4.45 -27.93
N THR A 49 36.81 3.71 -28.96
CA THR A 49 36.71 4.10 -30.36
C THR A 49 35.27 4.07 -30.84
N THR A 50 34.99 4.72 -31.97
CA THR A 50 33.66 4.72 -32.60
C THR A 50 33.17 3.31 -32.94
N THR A 51 34.07 2.38 -33.26
CA THR A 51 33.73 0.98 -33.53
C THR A 51 33.27 0.26 -32.27
N GLU A 52 33.96 0.45 -31.15
CA GLU A 52 33.60 -0.14 -29.85
C GLU A 52 32.29 0.43 -29.31
N LEU A 53 32.06 1.74 -29.49
CA LEU A 53 30.80 2.39 -29.18
C LEU A 53 29.62 1.84 -30.01
N ARG A 54 29.87 1.49 -31.28
CA ARG A 54 28.86 0.86 -32.13
C ARG A 54 28.55 -0.56 -31.66
N SER A 55 29.56 -1.33 -31.27
CA SER A 55 29.37 -2.66 -30.68
C SER A 55 28.58 -2.60 -29.39
N PHE A 56 28.88 -1.63 -28.52
CA PHE A 56 28.10 -1.37 -27.31
C PHE A 56 26.64 -1.01 -27.62
N SER A 57 26.42 -0.18 -28.65
CA SER A 57 25.06 0.20 -29.06
C SER A 57 24.24 -1.00 -29.54
N ARG A 58 24.87 -2.02 -30.13
CA ARG A 58 24.22 -3.27 -30.58
C ARG A 58 23.80 -4.19 -29.44
N GLN A 59 24.40 -4.04 -28.25
CA GLN A 59 24.02 -4.83 -27.07
C GLN A 59 22.61 -4.47 -26.58
N TRP A 60 22.14 -3.26 -26.89
CA TRP A 60 20.83 -2.76 -26.51
C TRP A 60 19.75 -3.28 -27.47
N THR A 61 19.32 -4.51 -27.22
CA THR A 61 18.17 -5.13 -27.88
C THR A 61 16.86 -4.75 -27.17
N PRO A 62 15.69 -4.86 -27.83
CA PRO A 62 14.40 -4.65 -27.19
C PRO A 62 14.22 -5.47 -25.90
N THR A 63 14.79 -6.67 -25.84
CA THR A 63 14.78 -7.52 -24.63
C THR A 63 15.54 -6.88 -23.47
N THR A 64 16.73 -6.33 -23.72
CA THR A 64 17.51 -5.64 -22.68
C THR A 64 16.84 -4.34 -22.23
N LEU A 65 16.16 -3.62 -23.12
CA LEU A 65 15.40 -2.43 -22.77
C LEU A 65 14.19 -2.76 -21.89
N LYS A 66 13.48 -3.85 -22.20
CA LYS A 66 12.43 -4.39 -21.32
C LYS A 66 12.95 -4.78 -19.93
N ALA A 67 14.17 -5.29 -19.84
CA ALA A 67 14.78 -5.60 -18.55
C ALA A 67 15.02 -4.35 -17.69
N PHE A 68 15.41 -3.22 -18.29
CA PHE A 68 15.50 -1.94 -17.56
C PHE A 68 14.14 -1.47 -17.06
N ARG A 69 13.09 -1.61 -17.87
CA ARG A 69 11.71 -1.31 -17.47
C ARG A 69 11.27 -2.18 -16.29
N ALA A 70 11.46 -3.48 -16.36
CA ALA A 70 11.16 -4.40 -15.26
C ALA A 70 11.96 -4.08 -13.96
N THR A 71 13.21 -3.64 -14.11
CA THR A 71 14.04 -3.21 -12.97
C THR A 71 13.51 -1.91 -12.36
N ALA A 72 13.09 -0.95 -13.20
CA ALA A 72 12.47 0.29 -12.75
C ALA A 72 11.15 0.05 -12.01
N ASP A 73 10.29 -0.82 -12.53
CA ASP A 73 9.04 -1.24 -11.90
C ASP A 73 9.28 -1.88 -10.53
N SER A 74 10.25 -2.79 -10.45
CA SER A 74 10.64 -3.43 -9.18
C SER A 74 11.17 -2.40 -8.16
N ALA A 75 11.98 -1.44 -8.60
CA ALA A 75 12.52 -0.40 -7.72
C ALA A 75 11.42 0.56 -7.21
N LEU A 76 10.48 0.95 -8.09
CA LEU A 76 9.31 1.76 -7.73
C LEU A 76 8.41 1.03 -6.72
N SER A 77 8.14 -0.24 -6.98
CA SER A 77 7.32 -1.08 -6.09
C SER A 77 7.98 -1.24 -4.72
N ALA A 78 9.29 -1.48 -4.66
CA ALA A 78 10.03 -1.57 -3.41
C ALA A 78 10.00 -0.24 -2.63
N TYR A 79 10.15 0.89 -3.33
CA TYR A 79 10.03 2.21 -2.71
C TYR A 79 8.62 2.46 -2.17
N ALA A 80 7.57 2.17 -2.94
CA ALA A 80 6.19 2.32 -2.49
C ALA A 80 5.91 1.47 -1.24
N GLN A 81 6.40 0.24 -1.21
CA GLN A 81 6.28 -0.65 -0.05
C GLN A 81 7.00 -0.08 1.18
N SER A 82 8.21 0.48 1.03
CA SER A 82 8.94 1.10 2.14
C SER A 82 8.19 2.29 2.74
N ILE A 83 7.55 3.11 1.90
CA ILE A 83 6.75 4.26 2.38
C ILE A 83 5.51 3.78 3.13
N LEU A 84 4.86 2.71 2.66
CA LEU A 84 3.73 2.11 3.36
C LEU A 84 4.12 1.53 4.71
N GLU A 85 5.25 0.82 4.80
CA GLU A 85 5.77 0.27 6.05
C GLU A 85 6.10 1.38 7.06
N ASP A 86 6.75 2.46 6.62
CA ASP A 86 7.08 3.61 7.47
C ASP A 86 5.82 4.35 7.97
N GLN A 87 4.75 4.40 7.18
CA GLN A 87 3.51 5.08 7.55
C GLN A 87 2.49 4.20 8.28
N THR A 88 2.62 2.88 8.22
CA THR A 88 1.75 1.91 8.92
C THR A 88 1.49 2.25 10.40
N PRO A 89 2.50 2.61 11.23
CA PRO A 89 2.24 2.94 12.63
C PRO A 89 1.41 4.22 12.82
N SER A 90 1.49 5.18 11.89
CA SER A 90 0.68 6.40 11.94
C SER A 90 -0.78 6.13 11.57
N ILE A 91 -1.03 5.27 10.58
CA ILE A 91 -2.39 4.87 10.15
C ILE A 91 -3.10 4.10 11.28
N GLN A 92 -2.39 3.22 11.99
CA GLN A 92 -2.95 2.49 13.14
C GLN A 92 -3.30 3.44 14.30
N ARG A 93 -2.43 4.40 14.62
CA ARG A 93 -2.70 5.41 15.65
C ARG A 93 -3.90 6.28 15.30
N ASP A 94 -4.01 6.71 14.05
CA ASP A 94 -5.15 7.50 13.57
C ASP A 94 -6.46 6.70 13.57
N ALA A 95 -6.42 5.41 13.22
CA ALA A 95 -7.59 4.54 13.29
C ALA A 95 -8.07 4.34 14.73
N LEU A 96 -7.15 4.21 15.69
CA LEU A 96 -7.49 4.12 17.12
C LEU A 96 -7.96 5.46 17.70
N ALA A 97 -7.35 6.58 17.29
CA ALA A 97 -7.71 7.92 17.77
C ALA A 97 -9.04 8.43 17.21
N ARG A 98 -9.42 8.03 15.98
CA ARG A 98 -10.73 8.34 15.37
C ARG A 98 -11.80 7.28 15.67
N GLY A 99 -11.42 6.16 16.30
CA GLY A 99 -12.34 5.14 16.78
C GLY A 99 -13.31 5.69 17.83
N ARG A 100 -14.48 5.07 17.95
CA ARG A 100 -15.48 5.42 18.97
C ARG A 100 -14.80 5.37 20.35
N PRO A 101 -14.97 6.38 21.23
CA PRO A 101 -14.26 6.40 22.49
C PRO A 101 -14.66 5.19 23.33
N LEU A 102 -13.68 4.36 23.71
CA LEU A 102 -13.88 3.11 24.45
C LEU A 102 -14.75 3.27 25.70
N TRP A 103 -14.71 4.45 26.33
CA TRP A 103 -15.56 4.77 27.47
C TRP A 103 -17.05 4.74 27.16
N LYS A 104 -17.48 5.12 25.95
CA LYS A 104 -18.90 5.05 25.55
C LYS A 104 -19.39 3.60 25.50
N ASP A 105 -18.59 2.70 24.95
CA ASP A 105 -18.96 1.28 24.86
C ASP A 105 -19.01 0.61 26.24
N VAL A 106 -18.07 0.97 27.13
CA VAL A 106 -18.10 0.54 28.54
C VAL A 106 -19.35 1.07 29.25
N MET A 107 -19.71 2.35 29.07
CA MET A 107 -20.91 2.93 29.66
C MET A 107 -22.21 2.29 29.16
N ILE A 108 -22.29 1.95 27.87
CA ILE A 108 -23.44 1.22 27.31
C ILE A 108 -23.58 -0.15 28.00
N GLY A 109 -22.47 -0.87 28.19
CA GLY A 109 -22.48 -2.16 28.91
C GLY A 109 -22.94 -2.02 30.36
N VAL A 110 -22.42 -1.04 31.10
CA VAL A 110 -22.80 -0.78 32.50
C VAL A 110 -24.28 -0.41 32.61
N VAL A 111 -24.78 0.50 31.76
CA VAL A 111 -26.18 0.91 31.74
C VAL A 111 -27.09 -0.26 31.38
N SER A 112 -26.69 -1.10 30.43
CA SER A 112 -27.46 -2.29 30.04
C SER A 112 -27.56 -3.29 31.20
N ALA A 113 -26.45 -3.53 31.91
CA ALA A 113 -26.43 -4.42 33.07
C ALA A 113 -27.30 -3.91 34.21
N LEU A 114 -27.21 -2.61 34.53
CA LEU A 114 -28.06 -1.98 35.55
C LEU A 114 -29.54 -2.03 35.17
N THR A 115 -29.86 -1.77 33.90
CA THR A 115 -31.24 -1.85 33.40
C THR A 115 -31.79 -3.27 33.56
N TYR A 116 -31.01 -4.29 33.20
CA TYR A 116 -31.39 -5.69 33.38
C TYR A 116 -31.63 -6.02 34.85
N SER A 117 -30.74 -5.59 35.75
CA SER A 117 -30.91 -5.80 37.20
C SER A 117 -32.19 -5.13 37.73
N VAL A 118 -32.50 -3.91 37.30
CA VAL A 118 -33.73 -3.20 37.70
C VAL A 118 -34.97 -3.95 37.22
N ILE A 119 -34.97 -4.43 35.97
CA ILE A 119 -36.08 -5.22 35.42
C ILE A 119 -36.28 -6.50 36.24
N LEU A 120 -35.22 -7.22 36.59
CA LEU A 120 -35.32 -8.43 37.42
C LEU A 120 -35.86 -8.13 38.82
N VAL A 121 -35.44 -7.04 39.45
CA VAL A 121 -35.95 -6.64 40.78
C VAL A 121 -37.45 -6.32 40.70
N ILE A 122 -37.88 -5.57 39.67
CA ILE A 122 -39.30 -5.26 39.46
C ILE A 122 -40.09 -6.56 39.22
N ALA A 123 -39.60 -7.45 38.36
CA ALA A 123 -40.26 -8.73 38.08
C ALA A 123 -40.38 -9.59 39.35
N ALA A 124 -39.32 -9.69 40.16
CA ALA A 124 -39.33 -10.40 41.43
C ALA A 124 -40.33 -9.78 42.43
N PHE A 125 -40.44 -8.45 42.45
CA PHE A 125 -41.39 -7.74 43.30
C PHE A 125 -42.85 -7.95 42.87
N LEU A 126 -43.11 -7.91 41.55
CA LEU A 126 -44.42 -8.23 40.98
C LEU A 126 -44.81 -9.68 41.28
N LEU A 127 -43.90 -10.63 41.10
CA LEU A 127 -44.12 -12.03 41.47
C LEU A 127 -44.43 -12.19 42.96
N LYS A 128 -43.75 -11.42 43.84
CA LYS A 128 -44.00 -11.47 45.28
C LYS A 128 -45.35 -10.89 45.69
N ILE A 129 -45.78 -9.79 45.07
CA ILE A 129 -47.05 -9.12 45.41
C ILE A 129 -48.24 -9.86 44.83
N PHE A 130 -48.15 -10.26 43.56
CA PHE A 130 -49.26 -10.87 42.82
C PHE A 130 -49.26 -12.40 42.90
N GLY A 131 -48.16 -13.01 43.37
CA GLY A 131 -48.08 -14.45 43.61
C GLY A 131 -48.45 -15.28 42.39
N ASN A 132 -49.55 -16.05 42.51
CA ASN A 132 -50.03 -17.00 41.51
C ASN A 132 -50.79 -16.33 40.34
N ASP A 133 -51.43 -15.18 40.56
CA ASP A 133 -52.27 -14.52 39.54
C ASP A 133 -51.44 -13.94 38.38
N PHE A 134 -50.20 -13.53 38.65
CA PHE A 134 -49.29 -13.03 37.61
C PHE A 134 -48.79 -14.14 36.68
N LEU A 135 -48.44 -15.30 37.24
CA LEU A 135 -48.02 -16.45 36.45
C LEU A 135 -49.17 -16.98 35.58
N ASP A 136 -50.39 -16.98 36.12
CA ASP A 136 -51.59 -17.35 35.37
C ASP A 136 -51.91 -16.34 34.26
N ALA A 137 -51.78 -15.03 34.51
CA ALA A 137 -51.96 -13.99 33.48
C ALA A 137 -50.90 -14.06 32.36
N LEU A 138 -49.65 -14.32 32.70
CA LEU A 138 -48.54 -14.41 31.74
C LEU A 138 -48.60 -15.72 30.93
N ALA A 139 -49.00 -16.83 31.57
CA ALA A 139 -49.24 -18.11 30.91
C ALA A 139 -50.51 -18.10 30.03
N ALA A 140 -51.48 -17.24 30.32
CA ALA A 140 -52.64 -16.98 29.46
C ALA A 140 -52.27 -16.12 28.24
N PHE A 141 -51.34 -15.18 28.40
CA PHE A 141 -50.84 -14.35 27.29
C PHE A 141 -49.90 -15.13 26.35
N ALA A 142 -49.07 -16.04 26.88
CA ALA A 142 -48.16 -16.88 26.09
C ALA A 142 -48.83 -18.06 25.36
N ARG A 143 -50.08 -18.41 25.71
CA ARG A 143 -50.88 -19.46 25.07
C ARG A 143 -51.83 -18.95 23.97
N ARG A 144 -51.82 -17.64 23.71
CA ARG A 144 -52.62 -16.99 22.68
C ARG A 144 -51.73 -16.59 21.51
#